data_AF-A0A976KTB3-F1
#
_entry.id   AF-A0A976KTB3-F1
#
_cell.length_a   1.000
_cell.length_b   1.000
_cell.length_c   1.000
_cell.angle_alpha   90.00
_cell.angle_beta   90.00
_cell.angle_gamma   90.00
#
_symmetry.space_group_name_H-M   'P 1'
#
loop_
_entity.id
_entity.type
_entity.pdbx_description
1 polymer ?
#
loop_
_entity_poly.entity_id
_entity_poly.type
_entity_poly.pdbx_seq_one_letter_code
_entity_poly.pdbx_strand_id
1 'polypeptide(L)'
;MYLRTNKTKSGGKVHVYRSIAHNVWCGASTQRKSKTRPVVIARLGAAADVDECIARELVIALESCFGLQLQPVRGGGRWAELEQIAGQVRPLEGFLRVLVNPRLGLARYLPDNGNRVTLLEDLVRDRLADPAGGEVEATLWESLRAGDDA
;
A
#
# COMPACT_ATOMS: atom_id res chain seq x y z
N MET A 1 -1.83 -1.90 -9.51
CA MET A 1 -2.00 -1.22 -8.23
C MET A 1 -1.66 0.23 -8.44
N TYR A 2 -2.05 1.09 -7.52
CA TYR A 2 -1.76 2.52 -7.58
C TYR A 2 -1.84 3.12 -6.19
N LEU A 3 -1.10 4.21 -6.00
CA LEU A 3 -1.20 5.02 -4.80
C LEU A 3 -2.51 5.82 -4.83
N ARG A 4 -3.44 5.47 -3.95
CA ARG A 4 -4.75 6.10 -3.87
C ARG A 4 -4.77 7.16 -2.77
N THR A 5 -5.36 8.30 -3.11
CA THR A 5 -5.76 9.33 -2.14
C THR A 5 -7.17 9.03 -1.62
N ASN A 6 -7.31 8.88 -0.31
CA ASN A 6 -8.60 8.75 0.35
C ASN A 6 -8.89 10.01 1.14
N LYS A 7 -10.13 10.51 1.05
CA LYS A 7 -10.61 11.65 1.82
C LYS A 7 -11.80 11.20 2.65
N THR A 8 -11.76 11.44 3.95
CA THR A 8 -12.86 11.16 4.87
C THR A 8 -13.20 12.43 5.63
N LYS A 9 -14.48 12.64 5.93
CA LYS A 9 -14.94 13.77 6.74
C LYS A 9 -15.35 13.22 8.11
N SER A 10 -14.76 13.73 9.17
CA SER A 10 -15.13 13.41 10.55
C SER A 10 -15.07 14.68 11.39
N GLY A 11 -16.09 14.93 12.21
CA GLY A 11 -16.12 16.10 13.12
C GLY A 11 -15.89 17.46 12.43
N GLY A 12 -16.36 17.64 11.19
CA GLY A 12 -16.15 18.88 10.42
C GLY A 12 -14.77 19.05 9.79
N LYS A 13 -13.82 18.14 10.05
CA LYS A 13 -12.47 18.13 9.45
C LYS A 13 -12.37 17.12 8.33
N VAL A 14 -11.54 17.44 7.33
CA VAL A 14 -11.21 16.53 6.23
C VAL A 14 -9.89 15.83 6.55
N HIS A 15 -9.92 14.51 6.67
CA HIS A 15 -8.74 13.69 6.87
C HIS A 15 -8.35 13.04 5.53
N VAL A 16 -7.07 13.18 5.16
CA VAL A 16 -6.53 12.66 3.90
C VAL A 16 -5.55 11.53 4.23
N TYR A 17 -5.76 10.37 3.60
CA TYR A 17 -4.95 9.17 3.81
C TYR A 17 -4.43 8.62 2.49
N ARG A 18 -3.32 7.88 2.56
CA ARG A 18 -2.72 7.16 1.44
C ARG A 18 -2.93 5.65 1.60
N SER A 19 -3.22 4.97 0.50
CA SER A 19 -3.36 3.51 0.46
C SER A 19 -2.88 2.98 -0.89
N ILE A 20 -2.36 1.76 -0.91
CA ILE A 20 -2.15 1.01 -2.16
C ILE A 20 -3.47 0.33 -2.52
N ALA A 21 -3.94 0.52 -3.75
CA ALA A 21 -5.22 -0.02 -4.21
C ALA A 21 -5.12 -0.62 -5.60
N HIS A 22 -6.08 -1.48 -5.94
CA HIS A 22 -6.30 -1.99 -7.29
C HIS A 22 -7.75 -1.83 -7.70
N ASN A 23 -7.99 -1.46 -8.96
CA ASN A 23 -9.33 -1.36 -9.51
C ASN A 23 -9.83 -2.71 -10.02
N VAL A 24 -11.05 -3.09 -9.67
CA VAL A 24 -11.72 -4.29 -10.18
C VAL A 24 -12.93 -3.88 -10.99
N TRP A 25 -13.09 -4.51 -12.15
CA TRP A 25 -14.28 -4.34 -12.96
C TRP A 25 -15.40 -5.22 -12.42
N CYS A 26 -16.44 -4.61 -11.85
CA CYS A 26 -17.64 -5.32 -11.42
C CYS A 26 -18.74 -5.11 -12.48
N GLY A 27 -18.96 -6.11 -13.32
CA GLY A 27 -20.10 -6.19 -14.24
C GLY A 27 -21.21 -7.05 -13.64
N ALA A 28 -22.44 -6.54 -13.60
CA ALA A 28 -23.61 -7.39 -13.41
C ALA A 28 -23.99 -8.02 -14.76
N SER A 29 -24.34 -9.31 -14.78
CA SER A 29 -24.74 -10.06 -15.98
C SER A 29 -26.02 -9.57 -16.66
N THR A 30 -26.69 -8.54 -16.14
CA THR A 30 -27.94 -8.00 -16.70
C THR A 30 -28.04 -6.49 -16.48
N GLN A 31 -28.02 -5.73 -17.58
CA GLN A 31 -28.48 -4.33 -17.77
C GLN A 31 -27.99 -3.19 -16.85
N ARG A 32 -27.19 -3.41 -15.80
CA ARG A 32 -26.62 -2.30 -14.99
C ARG A 32 -25.18 -2.00 -15.38
N LYS A 33 -24.93 -0.74 -15.77
CA LYS A 33 -23.64 -0.13 -16.09
C LYS A 33 -22.53 -0.74 -15.22
N SER A 34 -21.53 -1.34 -15.87
CA SER A 34 -20.33 -1.83 -15.20
C SER A 34 -19.70 -0.71 -14.37
N LYS A 35 -19.30 -1.04 -13.13
CA LYS A 35 -18.66 -0.09 -12.22
C LYS A 35 -17.31 -0.64 -11.80
N THR A 36 -16.27 0.16 -11.97
CA THR A 36 -14.96 -0.12 -11.39
C THR A 36 -15.03 0.16 -9.89
N ARG A 37 -14.60 -0.78 -9.05
CA ARG A 37 -14.49 -0.60 -7.61
C ARG A 37 -13.03 -0.77 -7.15
N PRO A 38 -12.53 0.12 -6.29
CA PRO A 38 -11.19 -0.04 -5.74
C PRO A 38 -11.21 -1.09 -4.61
N VAL A 39 -10.29 -2.05 -4.67
CA VAL A 39 -9.89 -2.93 -3.56
C VAL A 39 -8.66 -2.31 -2.92
N VAL A 40 -8.71 -2.10 -1.61
CA VAL A 40 -7.56 -1.58 -0.84
C VAL A 40 -6.68 -2.77 -0.46
N ILE A 41 -5.42 -2.72 -0.90
CA ILE A 41 -4.42 -3.76 -0.64
C ILE A 41 -3.69 -3.47 0.68
N ALA A 42 -3.26 -2.22 0.88
CA ALA A 42 -2.54 -1.80 2.08
C ALA A 42 -2.87 -0.34 2.45
N ARG A 43 -2.96 -0.04 3.74
CA ARG A 43 -3.08 1.32 4.27
C ARG A 43 -1.73 1.86 4.73
N LEU A 44 -1.33 3.01 4.17
CA LEU A 44 -0.04 3.65 4.45
C LEU A 44 -0.12 4.76 5.51
N GLY A 45 -1.34 5.18 5.91
CA GLY A 45 -1.51 6.20 6.95
C GLY A 45 -1.92 7.58 6.39
N ALA A 46 -1.75 8.61 7.22
CA ALA A 46 -2.13 9.98 6.87
C ALA A 46 -1.22 10.50 5.75
N ALA A 47 -1.78 11.28 4.82
CA ALA A 47 -1.02 11.76 3.67
C ALA A 47 0.17 12.66 4.05
N ALA A 48 0.13 13.29 5.22
CA ALA A 48 1.23 14.11 5.74
C ALA A 48 2.43 13.26 6.22
N ASP A 49 2.20 12.00 6.60
CA ASP A 49 3.20 11.11 7.21
C ASP A 49 3.76 10.10 6.19
N VAL A 50 3.56 10.34 4.89
CA VAL A 50 3.88 9.40 3.81
C VAL A 50 4.78 10.08 2.80
N ASP A 51 6.00 9.55 2.66
CA ASP A 51 6.91 9.85 1.55
C ASP A 51 6.33 9.30 0.24
N GLU A 52 5.88 10.20 -0.63
CA GLU A 52 5.24 9.81 -1.89
C GLU A 52 6.18 9.12 -2.88
N CYS A 53 7.48 9.42 -2.84
CA CYS A 53 8.45 8.80 -3.73
C CYS A 53 8.59 7.31 -3.37
N ILE A 54 8.86 7.02 -2.10
CA ILE A 54 8.95 5.64 -1.61
C ILE A 54 7.61 4.92 -1.74
N ALA A 55 6.49 5.58 -1.47
CA ALA A 55 5.18 4.96 -1.58
C ALA A 55 4.85 4.55 -3.03
N ARG A 56 5.25 5.33 -4.04
CA ARG A 56 5.07 4.97 -5.46
C ARG A 56 5.92 3.78 -5.86
N GLU A 57 7.15 3.70 -5.37
CA GLU A 57 8.03 2.57 -5.64
C GLU A 57 7.58 1.30 -4.94
N LEU A 58 7.05 1.41 -3.72
CA LEU A 58 6.44 0.29 -3.03
C LEU A 58 5.24 -0.28 -3.78
N VAL A 59 4.48 0.54 -4.52
CA VAL A 59 3.43 0.02 -5.41
C VAL A 59 4.03 -0.91 -6.46
N ILE A 60 5.15 -0.52 -7.09
CA ILE A 60 5.82 -1.30 -8.13
C ILE A 60 6.42 -2.58 -7.52
N ALA A 61 7.11 -2.47 -6.38
CA ALA A 61 7.68 -3.59 -5.66
C ALA A 61 6.61 -4.63 -5.28
N LEU A 62 5.48 -4.18 -4.74
CA LEU A 62 4.38 -5.05 -4.35
C LEU A 62 3.73 -5.73 -5.56
N GLU A 63 3.55 -5.01 -6.68
CA GLU A 63 3.06 -5.60 -7.93
C GLU A 63 3.99 -6.72 -8.43
N SER A 64 5.30 -6.49 -8.39
CA SER A 64 6.31 -7.47 -8.77
C SER A 64 6.27 -8.72 -7.90
N CYS A 65 6.12 -8.56 -6.57
CA CYS A 65 6.03 -9.67 -5.62
C CYS A 65 4.86 -10.62 -5.91
N PHE A 66 3.72 -10.09 -6.34
CA PHE A 66 2.53 -10.90 -6.66
C PHE A 66 2.43 -11.26 -8.14
N GLY A 67 3.46 -10.99 -8.94
CA GLY A 67 3.46 -11.27 -10.38
C GLY A 67 2.30 -10.59 -11.11
N LEU A 68 1.83 -9.45 -10.61
CA LEU A 68 0.68 -8.75 -11.14
C LEU A 68 1.04 -8.07 -12.46
N GLN A 69 0.88 -8.78 -13.58
CA GLN A 69 0.87 -8.16 -14.89
C GLN A 69 -0.51 -7.55 -15.14
N LEU A 70 -0.59 -6.24 -14.97
CA LEU A 70 -1.85 -5.50 -14.93
C LEU A 70 -2.38 -5.17 -16.33
N GLN A 71 -2.74 -6.21 -17.08
CA GLN A 71 -3.70 -6.01 -18.16
C GLN A 71 -5.10 -5.92 -17.55
N PRO A 72 -5.91 -4.91 -17.89
CA PRO A 72 -7.31 -4.87 -17.50
C PRO A 72 -8.07 -5.99 -18.22
N VAL A 73 -8.10 -7.17 -17.61
CA VAL A 73 -8.87 -8.31 -18.11
C VAL A 73 -10.36 -7.98 -17.95
N ARG A 74 -11.05 -7.73 -19.07
CA ARG A 74 -12.50 -7.61 -19.11
C ARG A 74 -13.11 -8.99 -18.87
N GLY A 75 -14.05 -9.09 -17.93
CA GLY A 75 -14.95 -10.26 -17.83
C GLY A 75 -14.63 -11.31 -16.76
N GLY A 76 -13.60 -11.16 -15.93
CA GLY A 76 -13.34 -12.06 -14.81
C GLY A 76 -13.11 -11.26 -13.53
N GLY A 77 -14.02 -11.37 -12.56
CA GLY A 77 -13.90 -10.65 -11.29
C GLY A 77 -12.68 -11.11 -10.50
N ARG A 78 -11.52 -10.43 -10.67
CA ARG A 78 -10.30 -10.62 -9.85
C ARG A 78 -10.47 -10.18 -8.39
N TRP A 79 -11.71 -10.06 -7.91
CA TRP A 79 -12.02 -9.63 -6.55
C TRP A 79 -11.46 -10.61 -5.53
N ALA A 80 -11.71 -11.91 -5.71
CA ALA A 80 -11.24 -12.94 -4.79
C ALA A 80 -9.70 -12.99 -4.73
N GLU A 81 -9.04 -12.91 -5.87
CA GLU A 81 -7.57 -12.85 -5.97
C GLU A 81 -7.01 -11.60 -5.27
N LEU A 82 -7.60 -10.43 -5.50
CA LEU A 82 -7.15 -9.19 -4.86
C LEU A 82 -7.46 -9.13 -3.37
N GLU A 83 -8.56 -9.75 -2.92
CA GLU A 83 -8.84 -9.95 -1.49
C GLU A 83 -7.80 -10.90 -0.87
N GLN A 84 -7.40 -11.97 -1.56
CA GLN A 84 -6.35 -12.88 -1.09
C GLN A 84 -4.99 -12.16 -1.00
N ILE A 85 -4.65 -11.35 -2.00
CA ILE A 85 -3.44 -10.51 -1.96
C ILE A 85 -3.54 -9.51 -0.81
N ALA A 86 -4.67 -8.81 -0.65
CA ALA A 86 -4.87 -7.91 0.48
C ALA A 86 -4.74 -8.63 1.83
N GLY A 87 -5.26 -9.85 1.95
CA GLY A 87 -5.11 -10.68 3.15
C GLY A 87 -3.66 -11.00 3.48
N GLN A 88 -2.82 -11.27 2.47
CA GLN A 88 -1.38 -11.50 2.64
C GLN A 88 -0.61 -10.22 3.01
N VAL A 89 -1.04 -9.06 2.50
CA VAL A 89 -0.33 -7.78 2.72
C VAL A 89 -0.75 -7.10 4.03
N ARG A 90 -1.97 -7.32 4.52
CA ARG A 90 -2.48 -6.68 5.75
C ARG A 90 -1.55 -6.80 6.96
N PRO A 91 -0.94 -7.96 7.27
CA PRO A 91 0.00 -8.09 8.39
C PRO A 91 1.25 -7.21 8.22
N LEU A 92 1.64 -6.89 6.98
CA LEU A 92 2.80 -6.07 6.67
C LEU A 92 2.48 -4.57 6.71
N GLU A 93 1.24 -4.14 6.96
CA GLU A 93 0.89 -2.71 6.93
C GLU A 93 1.76 -1.87 7.87
N GLY A 94 2.13 -2.39 9.04
CA GLY A 94 3.03 -1.71 9.97
C GLY A 94 4.42 -1.46 9.35
N PHE A 95 5.02 -2.52 8.82
CA PHE A 95 6.30 -2.46 8.10
C PHE A 95 6.25 -1.49 6.91
N LEU A 96 5.21 -1.56 6.08
CA LEU A 96 5.04 -0.68 4.92
C LEU A 96 4.92 0.80 5.33
N ARG A 97 4.24 1.08 6.46
CA ARG A 97 4.14 2.44 7.03
C ARG A 97 5.49 2.97 7.48
N VAL A 98 6.29 2.12 8.14
CA VAL A 98 7.66 2.47 8.53
C VAL A 98 8.48 2.85 7.29
N LEU A 99 8.47 2.04 6.24
CA LEU A 99 9.22 2.34 5.01
C LEU A 99 8.82 3.67 4.37
N VAL A 100 7.53 4.01 4.32
CA VAL A 100 7.09 5.29 3.75
C VAL A 100 7.21 6.46 4.73
N ASN A 101 7.77 6.28 5.93
CA ASN A 101 7.89 7.38 6.87
C ASN A 101 8.95 8.38 6.38
N PRO A 102 8.59 9.66 6.13
CA PRO A 102 9.56 10.66 5.70
C PRO A 102 10.67 10.90 6.73
N ARG A 103 10.46 10.59 8.02
CA ARG A 103 11.47 10.72 9.09
C ARG A 103 12.64 9.76 8.91
N LEU A 104 12.43 8.60 8.28
CA LEU A 104 13.53 7.68 7.97
C LEU A 104 14.42 8.21 6.84
N GLY A 105 13.93 9.18 6.05
CA GLY A 105 14.68 9.79 4.97
C GLY A 105 15.14 8.79 3.90
N LEU A 106 14.45 7.65 3.74
CA LEU A 106 14.88 6.58 2.83
C LEU A 106 15.08 7.07 1.40
N ALA A 107 14.23 7.98 0.91
CA ALA A 107 14.38 8.57 -0.42
C ALA A 107 15.71 9.32 -0.62
N ARG A 108 16.32 9.81 0.47
CA ARG A 108 17.62 10.50 0.45
C ARG A 108 18.79 9.53 0.57
N TYR A 109 18.67 8.51 1.41
CA TYR A 109 19.75 7.56 1.69
C TYR A 109 19.85 6.44 0.65
N LEU A 110 18.75 6.12 -0.02
CA LEU A 110 18.68 5.20 -1.15
C LEU A 110 18.44 6.03 -2.41
N PRO A 111 19.48 6.40 -3.19
CA PRO A 111 19.30 7.18 -4.40
C PRO A 111 18.55 6.40 -5.49
N ASP A 112 17.83 7.13 -6.33
CA ASP A 112 16.99 6.62 -7.43
C ASP A 112 17.84 6.16 -8.64
N ASN A 113 18.71 5.18 -8.44
CA ASN A 113 19.58 4.62 -9.47
C ASN A 113 19.08 3.24 -9.98
N GLY A 114 17.79 2.97 -9.85
CA GLY A 114 17.16 1.70 -10.25
C GLY A 114 17.23 0.60 -9.17
N ASN A 115 18.22 0.61 -8.29
CA ASN A 115 18.34 -0.42 -7.24
C ASN A 115 17.32 -0.28 -6.11
N ARG A 116 16.76 0.93 -5.90
CA ARG A 116 15.84 1.18 -4.79
C ARG A 116 14.56 0.35 -4.88
N VAL A 117 13.96 0.25 -6.07
CA VAL A 117 12.76 -0.57 -6.28
C VAL A 117 13.06 -2.04 -6.03
N THR A 118 14.19 -2.55 -6.51
CA THR A 118 14.64 -3.94 -6.28
C THR A 118 14.85 -4.22 -4.79
N LEU A 119 15.51 -3.30 -4.07
CA LEU A 119 15.69 -3.44 -2.62
C LEU A 119 14.34 -3.47 -1.89
N LEU A 120 13.42 -2.57 -2.25
CA LEU A 120 12.07 -2.56 -1.66
C LEU A 120 11.31 -3.85 -1.99
N GLU A 121 11.48 -4.40 -3.19
CA GLU A 121 10.91 -5.68 -3.59
C GLU A 121 11.46 -6.83 -2.73
N ASP A 122 12.78 -6.91 -2.56
CA ASP A 122 13.43 -7.94 -1.73
C ASP A 122 12.97 -7.84 -0.27
N LEU A 123 12.95 -6.64 0.29
CA LEU A 123 12.44 -6.38 1.65
C LEU A 123 10.98 -6.80 1.82
N VAL A 124 10.14 -6.54 0.82
CA VAL A 124 8.72 -6.96 0.85
C VAL A 124 8.60 -8.48 0.71
N ARG A 125 9.40 -9.13 -0.15
CA ARG A 125 9.42 -10.60 -0.30
C ARG A 125 9.83 -11.29 1.00
N ASP A 126 10.89 -10.80 1.63
CA ASP A 126 11.36 -11.31 2.91
C ASP A 126 10.27 -11.20 3.99
N ARG A 127 9.57 -10.06 4.05
CA ARG A 127 8.45 -9.88 4.98
C ARG A 127 7.17 -10.65 4.61
N LEU A 128 6.96 -10.97 3.33
CA LEU A 128 5.88 -11.86 2.93
C LEU A 128 6.18 -13.31 3.32
N ALA A 129 7.45 -13.72 3.33
CA ALA A 129 7.87 -15.04 3.77
C ALA A 129 7.78 -15.23 5.29
N ASP A 130 8.03 -14.16 6.07
CA ASP A 130 7.83 -14.13 7.52
C ASP A 130 7.04 -12.89 7.98
N PRO A 131 5.69 -12.97 7.96
CA PRO A 131 4.82 -11.85 8.34
C PRO A 131 4.80 -11.56 9.84
N ALA A 132 5.30 -12.48 10.68
CA ALA A 132 5.22 -12.37 12.14
C ALA A 132 6.06 -11.20 12.70
N GLY A 133 7.02 -10.69 11.92
CA GLY A 133 7.79 -9.50 12.29
C GLY A 133 6.94 -8.24 12.46
N GLY A 134 5.83 -8.12 11.71
CA GLY A 134 5.05 -6.89 11.52
C GLY A 134 4.53 -6.20 12.77
N GLU A 135 4.40 -6.92 13.89
CA GLU A 135 4.00 -6.36 15.19
C GLU A 135 5.08 -5.44 15.77
N VAL A 136 6.36 -5.79 15.60
CA VAL A 136 7.48 -4.98 16.10
C VAL A 136 7.57 -3.66 15.32
N GLU A 137 7.38 -3.68 14.00
CA GLU A 137 7.37 -2.44 13.21
C GLU A 137 6.13 -1.58 13.44
N ALA A 138 4.98 -2.19 13.79
CA ALA A 138 3.81 -1.44 14.22
C ALA A 138 4.08 -0.68 15.53
N THR A 139 4.75 -1.31 16.51
CA THR A 139 5.18 -0.64 17.75
C THR A 139 6.23 0.44 17.49
N LEU A 140 7.16 0.20 16.55
CA LEU A 140 8.15 1.20 16.14
C LEU A 140 7.46 2.43 15.51
N TRP A 141 6.45 2.20 14.68
CA TRP A 141 5.65 3.27 14.07
C TRP A 141 4.88 4.09 15.13
N GLU A 142 4.28 3.42 16.12
CA GLU A 142 3.60 4.12 17.22
C GLU A 142 4.58 4.97 18.03
N SER A 143 5.79 4.46 18.28
CA SER A 143 6.86 5.20 18.97
C SER A 143 7.36 6.40 18.17
N LEU A 144 7.53 6.25 16.85
CA LEU A 144 7.90 7.35 15.95
C LEU A 144 6.84 8.45 15.88
N ARG A 145 5.57 8.10 16.11
CA ARG A 145 4.46 9.06 16.18
C ARG A 145 4.32 9.72 17.55
N ALA A 146 4.57 8.98 18.64
CA ALA A 146 4.46 9.48 20.01
C ALA A 146 5.55 10.50 20.39
N GLY A 147 6.71 10.47 19.70
CA GLY A 147 7.76 11.48 19.87
C GLY A 147 7.39 12.91 19.43
N ASP A 148 6.15 13.16 18.97
CA ASP A 148 5.66 14.48 18.59
C ASP A 148 5.00 15.28 19.73
N ASP A 149 4.79 14.68 20.91
CA ASP A 149 4.13 15.32 22.06
C ASP A 149 5.11 15.79 23.18
N ALA A 150 6.41 15.82 22.91
CA ALA A 150 7.46 16.30 23.84
C ALA A 150 8.25 17.46 23.26
#